data_AF-A0A183AK92-F1
#
_entry.id   AF-A0A183AK92-F1
#
_cell.length_a   1.000
_cell.length_b   1.000
_cell.length_c   1.000
_cell.angle_alpha   90.00
_cell.angle_beta   90.00
_cell.angle_gamma   90.00
#
_symmetry.space_group_name_H-M   'P 1'
#
loop_
_entity.id
_entity.type
_entity.pdbx_description
1 polymer ?
#
loop_
_entity_poly.entity_id
_entity_poly.type
_entity_poly.pdbx_seq_one_letter_code
_entity_poly.pdbx_strand_id
1 'polypeptide(L)'
;MVFTKPQLNVLSLGLNFKTPQKKLNKIQTKIEFENLCDQFKDLSATSADSAGWLCATMVDILHTFLSAPIRQQTGLKAEHYKAIQGLRMMSELKFLKPDKGSGVVIMTKESYKEKMNRILSDDSKFKADKTPDNGTLTEKMITRKLQILLLHGYIAEAQYKNLKPLGTGTLQMRCSSKIHKACAPLSPILCMQNSLYHKVARWLVDILDLIRKALTPHCIKLF
;
A
#
# COMPACT_ATOMS: atom_id res chain seq x y z
N MET A 1 21.95 -3.82 22.10
CA MET A 1 20.49 -3.66 22.20
C MET A 1 19.91 -5.00 22.64
N VAL A 2 19.13 -5.04 23.71
CA VAL A 2 18.62 -6.30 24.29
C VAL A 2 17.10 -6.28 24.26
N PHE A 3 16.49 -7.30 23.64
CA PHE A 3 15.05 -7.47 23.60
C PHE A 3 14.62 -8.49 24.66
N THR A 4 13.44 -8.29 25.24
CA THR A 4 12.85 -9.28 26.14
C THR A 4 12.35 -10.49 25.36
N LYS A 5 12.22 -11.65 26.03
CA LYS A 5 11.70 -12.87 25.39
C LYS A 5 10.33 -12.67 24.71
N PRO A 6 9.34 -11.97 25.31
CA PRO A 6 8.09 -11.68 24.62
C PRO A 6 8.25 -10.81 23.37
N GLN A 7 9.20 -9.86 23.37
CA GLN A 7 9.49 -9.03 22.19
C GLN A 7 10.09 -9.89 21.06
N LEU A 8 11.05 -10.76 21.37
CA LEU A 8 11.64 -11.67 20.40
C LEU A 8 10.60 -12.62 19.80
N ASN A 9 9.69 -13.16 20.61
CA ASN A 9 8.60 -14.03 20.15
C ASN A 9 7.64 -13.31 19.18
N VAL A 10 7.35 -12.04 19.42
CA VAL A 10 6.50 -11.25 18.52
C VAL A 10 7.24 -10.93 17.23
N LEU A 11 8.52 -10.53 17.34
CA LEU A 11 9.34 -10.17 16.18
C LEU A 11 9.59 -11.38 15.26
N SER A 12 9.66 -12.59 15.80
CA SER A 12 9.83 -13.81 15.01
C SER A 12 8.63 -14.16 14.13
N LEU A 13 7.43 -13.64 14.45
CA LEU A 13 6.24 -13.80 13.61
C LEU A 13 6.36 -13.02 12.28
N GLY A 14 7.22 -12.01 12.23
CA GLY A 14 7.44 -11.19 11.04
C GLY A 14 6.43 -10.07 10.85
N LEU A 15 6.74 -9.10 9.99
CA LEU A 15 5.90 -7.92 9.74
C LEU A 15 4.61 -8.22 8.97
N ASN A 16 4.51 -9.38 8.31
CA ASN A 16 3.30 -9.80 7.61
C ASN A 16 2.27 -10.48 8.53
N PHE A 17 2.65 -10.77 9.78
CA PHE A 17 1.75 -11.40 10.74
C PHE A 17 0.62 -10.43 11.13
N LYS A 18 -0.63 -10.86 10.92
CA LYS A 18 -1.81 -10.08 11.30
C LYS A 18 -2.24 -10.49 12.70
N THR A 19 -2.30 -9.51 13.60
CA THR A 19 -2.88 -9.77 14.92
C THR A 19 -4.40 -9.98 14.79
N PRO A 20 -4.96 -11.01 15.44
CA PRO A 20 -6.39 -11.24 15.50
C PRO A 20 -7.13 -10.00 16.04
N GLN A 21 -8.27 -9.68 15.42
CA GLN A 21 -9.07 -8.53 15.82
C GLN A 21 -9.76 -8.80 17.15
N LYS A 22 -9.49 -7.98 18.16
CA LYS A 22 -10.17 -8.05 19.47
C LYS A 22 -11.48 -7.29 19.52
N LYS A 23 -11.69 -6.36 18.58
CA LYS A 23 -12.89 -5.54 18.45
C LYS A 23 -13.27 -5.47 16.98
N LEU A 24 -14.53 -5.72 16.69
CA LEU A 24 -15.11 -5.54 15.36
C LEU A 24 -15.24 -4.04 15.08
N ASN A 25 -14.79 -3.61 13.90
CA ASN A 25 -15.11 -2.29 13.40
C ASN A 25 -16.55 -2.32 12.88
N LYS A 26 -17.50 -1.85 13.69
CA LYS A 26 -18.93 -1.87 13.36
C LYS A 26 -19.23 -1.15 12.05
N ILE A 27 -18.58 -0.02 11.79
CA ILE A 27 -18.80 0.79 10.58
C ILE A 27 -18.30 0.04 9.36
N GLN A 28 -17.04 -0.43 9.39
CA GLN A 28 -16.49 -1.20 8.27
C GLN A 28 -17.33 -2.44 7.99
N THR A 29 -17.73 -3.17 9.04
CA THR A 29 -18.54 -4.39 8.90
C THR A 29 -19.88 -4.09 8.22
N LYS A 30 -20.56 -3.01 8.61
CA LYS A 30 -21.80 -2.58 7.94
C LYS A 30 -21.57 -2.25 6.46
N ILE A 31 -20.50 -1.51 6.14
CA ILE A 31 -20.14 -1.18 4.76
C ILE A 31 -19.86 -2.45 3.93
N GLU A 32 -19.15 -3.44 4.49
CA GLU A 32 -18.93 -4.71 3.76
C GLU A 32 -20.22 -5.47 3.51
N PHE A 33 -21.18 -5.43 4.45
CA PHE A 33 -22.50 -6.01 4.25
C PHE A 33 -23.33 -5.22 3.22
N GLU A 34 -23.22 -3.89 3.18
CA GLU A 34 -23.83 -3.06 2.12
C GLU A 34 -23.22 -3.40 0.75
N ASN A 35 -21.90 -3.50 0.65
CA ASN A 35 -21.20 -3.92 -0.57
C ASN A 35 -21.62 -5.32 -1.03
N LEU A 36 -21.90 -6.22 -0.08
CA LEU A 36 -22.42 -7.56 -0.37
C LEU A 36 -23.85 -7.49 -0.90
N CYS A 37 -24.72 -6.70 -0.28
CA CYS A 37 -26.08 -6.45 -0.78
C CYS A 37 -26.07 -5.84 -2.18
N ASP A 38 -25.14 -4.92 -2.45
CA ASP A 38 -24.97 -4.28 -3.76
C ASP A 38 -24.61 -5.28 -4.86
N GLN A 39 -23.84 -6.33 -4.54
CA GLN A 39 -23.53 -7.41 -5.49
C GLN A 39 -24.77 -8.22 -5.90
N PHE A 40 -25.84 -8.19 -5.10
CA PHE A 40 -27.09 -8.88 -5.41
C PHE A 40 -28.09 -8.00 -6.18
N LYS A 41 -27.81 -6.71 -6.42
CA LYS A 41 -28.71 -5.80 -7.15
C LYS A 41 -28.95 -6.22 -8.60
N ASP A 42 -27.98 -6.91 -9.21
CA ASP A 42 -28.09 -7.39 -10.59
C ASP A 42 -28.96 -8.66 -10.70
N LEU A 43 -29.37 -9.26 -9.58
CA LEU A 43 -30.25 -10.42 -9.56
C LEU A 43 -31.73 -9.99 -9.56
N SER A 44 -32.52 -10.59 -10.46
CA SER A 44 -33.98 -10.45 -10.44
C SER A 44 -34.59 -11.37 -9.37
N ALA A 45 -35.30 -10.79 -8.41
CA ALA A 45 -36.02 -11.55 -7.40
C ALA A 45 -37.14 -12.39 -8.04
N THR A 46 -37.34 -13.62 -7.55
CA THR A 46 -38.43 -14.50 -8.00
C THR A 46 -39.81 -13.98 -7.54
N SER A 47 -39.85 -13.26 -6.42
CA SER A 47 -41.03 -12.54 -5.91
C SER A 47 -40.62 -11.38 -5.00
N ALA A 48 -41.51 -10.41 -4.76
CA ALA A 48 -41.28 -9.33 -3.80
C ALA A 48 -41.00 -9.86 -2.38
N ASP A 49 -41.68 -10.94 -1.98
CA ASP A 49 -41.49 -11.58 -0.68
C ASP A 49 -40.09 -12.21 -0.54
N SER A 50 -39.58 -12.83 -1.60
CA SER A 50 -38.23 -13.42 -1.60
C SER A 50 -37.13 -12.37 -1.44
N ALA A 51 -37.31 -11.18 -2.04
CA ALA A 51 -36.41 -10.05 -1.86
C ALA A 51 -36.47 -9.50 -0.42
N GLY A 52 -37.68 -9.34 0.13
CA GLY A 52 -37.88 -8.91 1.51
C GLY A 52 -37.25 -9.88 2.51
N TRP A 53 -37.42 -11.19 2.29
CA TRP A 53 -36.82 -12.23 3.12
C TRP A 53 -35.29 -12.22 3.08
N LEU A 54 -34.68 -12.04 1.91
CA LEU A 54 -33.23 -11.94 1.77
C LEU A 54 -32.69 -10.73 2.54
N CYS A 55 -33.33 -9.56 2.38
CA CYS A 55 -32.96 -8.34 3.11
C CYS A 55 -33.05 -8.54 4.63
N ALA A 56 -34.15 -9.12 5.13
CA ALA A 56 -34.32 -9.42 6.55
C ALA A 56 -33.24 -10.38 7.06
N THR A 57 -32.95 -11.44 6.30
CA THR A 57 -31.92 -12.44 6.63
C THR A 57 -30.52 -11.80 6.68
N MET A 58 -30.18 -10.91 5.75
CA MET A 58 -28.90 -10.19 5.75
C MET A 58 -28.76 -9.28 6.97
N VAL A 59 -29.83 -8.59 7.36
CA VAL A 59 -29.87 -7.76 8.56
C VAL A 59 -29.72 -8.61 9.83
N ASP A 60 -30.41 -9.75 9.90
CA ASP A 60 -30.31 -10.67 11.03
C ASP A 60 -28.91 -11.28 11.16
N ILE A 61 -28.28 -11.67 10.03
CA ILE A 61 -26.89 -12.17 10.02
C ILE A 61 -25.94 -11.06 10.49
N LEU A 62 -26.11 -9.83 10.01
CA LEU A 62 -25.29 -8.69 10.44
C LEU A 62 -25.43 -8.44 11.94
N HIS A 63 -26.66 -8.39 12.46
CA HIS A 63 -26.91 -8.20 13.89
C HIS A 63 -26.33 -9.34 14.72
N THR A 64 -26.51 -10.59 14.28
CA THR A 64 -25.93 -11.76 14.93
C THR A 64 -24.41 -11.69 14.95
N PHE A 65 -23.78 -11.36 13.82
CA PHE A 65 -22.34 -11.25 13.69
C PHE A 65 -21.75 -10.13 14.57
N LEU A 66 -22.40 -8.96 14.63
CA LEU A 66 -21.98 -7.84 15.47
C LEU A 66 -22.14 -8.09 16.97
N SER A 67 -23.09 -8.95 17.34
CA SER A 67 -23.42 -9.29 18.74
C SER A 67 -22.63 -10.48 19.25
N ALA A 68 -22.18 -11.36 18.37
CA ALA A 68 -21.45 -12.56 18.73
C ALA A 68 -20.09 -12.21 19.40
N PRO A 69 -19.73 -12.88 20.50
CA PRO A 69 -18.42 -12.71 21.10
C PRO A 69 -17.34 -13.24 20.15
N ILE A 70 -16.29 -12.45 19.92
CA ILE A 70 -15.16 -12.86 19.09
C ILE A 70 -14.38 -13.97 19.82
N ARG A 71 -14.64 -15.22 19.45
CA ARG A 71 -13.91 -16.40 19.94
C ARG A 71 -12.81 -16.76 18.96
N GLN A 72 -11.67 -16.08 19.06
CA GLN A 72 -10.47 -16.45 18.31
C GLN A 72 -9.51 -17.15 19.26
N GLN A 73 -9.17 -18.41 18.96
CA GLN A 73 -8.02 -19.06 19.59
C GLN A 73 -6.77 -18.46 18.98
N THR A 74 -5.91 -17.87 19.80
CA THR A 74 -4.69 -17.20 19.34
C THR A 74 -3.52 -17.65 20.20
N GLY A 75 -2.37 -17.92 19.58
CA GLY A 75 -1.12 -18.13 20.31
C GLY A 75 -0.57 -16.87 21.00
N LEU A 76 -1.25 -15.72 20.84
CA LEU A 76 -0.83 -14.44 21.42
C LEU A 76 -1.44 -14.23 22.81
N LYS A 77 -0.57 -14.19 23.82
CA LYS A 77 -0.90 -13.86 25.20
C LYS A 77 -0.86 -12.35 25.45
N ALA A 78 -1.41 -11.90 26.58
CA ALA A 78 -1.43 -10.49 26.98
C ALA A 78 -0.03 -9.83 26.97
N GLU A 79 1.00 -10.58 27.37
CA GLU A 79 2.40 -10.16 27.33
C GLU A 79 2.90 -9.82 25.92
N HIS A 80 2.46 -10.55 24.89
CA HIS A 80 2.84 -10.28 23.50
C HIS A 80 2.23 -8.97 23.01
N TYR A 81 0.99 -8.66 23.39
CA TYR A 81 0.37 -7.37 23.05
C TYR A 81 1.08 -6.20 23.75
N LYS A 82 1.44 -6.36 25.03
CA LYS A 82 2.26 -5.37 25.75
C LYS A 82 3.62 -5.19 25.07
N ALA A 83 4.25 -6.28 24.61
CA ALA A 83 5.51 -6.23 23.89
C ALA A 83 5.39 -5.47 22.55
N ILE A 84 4.34 -5.74 21.76
CA ILE A 84 4.05 -4.99 20.52
C ILE A 84 3.90 -3.50 20.81
N GLN A 85 3.12 -3.15 21.84
CA GLN A 85 2.89 -1.77 22.21
C GLN A 85 4.19 -1.09 22.67
N GLY A 86 4.99 -1.77 23.48
CA GLY A 86 6.32 -1.29 23.88
C GLY A 86 7.25 -1.04 22.70
N LEU A 87 7.33 -1.98 21.75
CA LEU A 87 8.13 -1.83 20.53
C LEU A 87 7.66 -0.65 19.66
N ARG A 88 6.34 -0.41 19.61
CA ARG A 88 5.76 0.73 18.88
C ARG A 88 6.12 2.08 19.53
N MET A 89 6.26 2.13 20.85
CA MET A 89 6.64 3.35 21.57
C MET A 89 8.13 3.68 21.46
N MET A 90 8.97 2.71 21.08
CA MET A 90 10.40 2.93 20.87
C MET A 90 10.66 3.71 19.57
N SER A 91 10.53 5.03 19.64
CA SER A 91 10.70 5.93 18.50
C SER A 91 12.09 5.83 17.87
N GLU A 92 13.13 5.49 18.63
CA GLU A 92 14.52 5.48 18.15
C GLU A 92 14.84 4.31 17.22
N LEU A 93 13.94 3.35 17.11
CA LEU A 93 14.12 2.17 16.29
C LEU A 93 13.44 2.31 14.93
N LYS A 94 14.11 1.74 13.93
CA LYS A 94 13.50 1.42 12.65
C LYS A 94 13.37 -0.08 12.45
N PHE A 95 12.12 -0.47 12.20
CA PHE A 95 11.72 -1.79 11.75
C PHE A 95 11.61 -1.74 10.22
N LEU A 96 12.44 -2.52 9.54
CA LEU A 96 12.47 -2.61 8.09
C LEU A 96 12.07 -4.01 7.65
N LYS A 97 11.39 -4.07 6.51
CA LYS A 97 11.15 -5.33 5.81
C LYS A 97 12.44 -5.76 5.10
N PRO A 98 12.87 -7.03 5.25
CA PRO A 98 13.97 -7.56 4.47
C PRO A 98 13.57 -7.67 2.99
N ASP A 99 14.56 -7.68 2.11
CA ASP A 99 14.37 -7.88 0.67
C ASP A 99 13.82 -9.27 0.33
N LYS A 100 14.17 -10.27 1.16
CA LYS A 100 13.75 -11.66 1.03
C LYS A 100 13.29 -12.22 2.37
N GLY A 101 12.29 -13.11 2.32
CA GLY A 101 11.73 -13.78 3.49
C GLY A 101 10.77 -12.92 4.32
N SER A 102 10.36 -13.47 5.47
CA SER A 102 9.34 -12.88 6.35
C SER A 102 9.92 -12.29 7.65
N GLY A 103 11.24 -12.13 7.73
CA GLY A 103 11.91 -11.61 8.92
C GLY A 103 11.66 -10.12 9.17
N VAL A 104 12.28 -9.61 10.24
CA VAL A 104 12.28 -8.18 10.60
C VAL A 104 13.72 -7.74 10.79
N VAL A 105 14.11 -6.65 10.14
CA VAL A 105 15.40 -6.01 10.39
C VAL A 105 15.19 -4.84 11.31
N ILE A 106 15.96 -4.79 12.39
CA ILE A 106 15.87 -3.75 13.41
C ILE A 106 17.22 -3.02 13.48
N MET A 107 17.16 -1.70 13.45
CA MET A 107 18.33 -0.83 13.63
C MET A 107 17.91 0.48 14.27
N THR A 108 18.87 1.25 14.77
CA THR A 108 18.61 2.60 15.26
C THR A 108 18.37 3.56 14.10
N LYS A 109 17.63 4.64 14.35
CA LYS A 109 17.40 5.71 13.37
C LYS A 109 18.72 6.35 12.93
N GLU A 110 19.69 6.47 13.83
CA GLU A 110 21.00 7.05 13.55
C GLU A 110 21.75 6.18 12.54
N SER A 111 21.86 4.87 12.81
CA SER A 111 22.50 3.92 11.90
C SER A 111 21.78 3.85 10.55
N TYR A 112 20.45 3.96 10.54
CA TYR A 112 19.68 4.05 9.31
C TYR A 112 20.07 5.30 8.50
N LYS A 113 20.07 6.49 9.13
CA LYS A 113 20.44 7.76 8.48
C LYS A 113 21.86 7.73 7.96
N GLU A 114 22.81 7.21 8.74
CA GLU A 114 24.21 7.08 8.35
C GLU A 114 24.37 6.19 7.11
N LYS A 115 23.77 4.99 7.12
CA LYS A 115 23.78 4.09 5.96
C LYS A 115 23.13 4.73 4.73
N MET A 116 22.06 5.51 4.93
CA MET A 116 21.38 6.23 3.85
C MET A 116 22.25 7.33 3.25
N ASN A 117 22.86 8.15 4.10
CA ASN A 117 23.74 9.21 3.64
C ASN A 117 24.94 8.63 2.89
N ARG A 118 25.52 7.52 3.38
CA ARG A 118 26.61 6.83 2.68
C ARG A 118 26.21 6.34 1.28
N ILE A 119 24.97 5.92 1.08
CA ILE A 119 24.47 5.51 -0.24
C ILE A 119 24.27 6.74 -1.13
N LEU A 120 23.71 7.82 -0.60
CA LEU A 120 23.41 9.04 -1.36
C LEU A 120 24.66 9.87 -1.70
N SER A 121 25.71 9.78 -0.88
CA SER A 121 27.01 10.41 -1.12
C SER A 121 27.88 9.67 -2.14
N ASP A 122 27.40 8.56 -2.70
CA ASP A 122 28.10 7.84 -3.76
C ASP A 122 27.94 8.58 -5.09
N ASP A 123 28.88 9.48 -5.38
CA ASP A 123 28.90 10.32 -6.59
C ASP A 123 28.99 9.51 -7.90
N SER A 124 29.36 8.22 -7.84
CA SER A 124 29.35 7.35 -9.02
C SER A 124 27.94 6.92 -9.43
N LYS A 125 26.96 7.03 -8.52
CA LYS A 125 25.57 6.58 -8.73
C LYS A 125 24.56 7.70 -8.60
N PHE A 126 24.81 8.66 -7.70
CA PHE A 126 23.91 9.76 -7.41
C PHE A 126 24.59 11.08 -7.69
N LYS A 127 23.83 12.04 -8.18
CA LYS A 127 24.28 13.41 -8.36
C LYS A 127 23.24 14.32 -7.73
N ALA A 128 23.68 15.23 -6.87
CA ALA A 128 22.79 16.23 -6.30
C ALA A 128 22.19 17.08 -7.43
N ASP A 129 20.86 17.13 -7.48
CA ASP A 129 20.16 18.02 -8.37
C ASP A 129 20.26 19.45 -7.84
N LYS A 130 20.82 20.34 -8.66
CA LYS A 130 21.00 21.76 -8.33
C LYS A 130 19.73 22.57 -8.59
N THR A 131 18.79 22.01 -9.33
CA THR A 131 17.53 22.65 -9.74
C THR A 131 16.37 21.74 -9.37
N PRO A 132 16.06 21.58 -8.08
CA PRO A 132 15.02 20.65 -7.65
C PRO A 132 13.69 20.96 -8.32
N ASP A 133 13.03 19.91 -8.82
CA ASP A 133 11.70 20.00 -9.40
C ASP A 133 10.74 20.76 -8.48
N ASN A 134 10.21 21.88 -8.96
CA ASN A 134 9.14 22.57 -8.27
C ASN A 134 7.83 21.82 -8.53
N GLY A 135 7.38 21.05 -7.53
CA GLY A 135 6.17 20.23 -7.62
C GLY A 135 4.96 21.00 -8.14
N THR A 136 4.79 22.26 -7.75
CA THR A 136 3.69 23.12 -8.22
C THR A 136 3.79 23.46 -9.70
N LEU A 137 5.00 23.73 -10.21
CA LEU A 137 5.23 24.00 -11.63
C LEU A 137 4.99 22.74 -12.47
N THR A 138 5.49 21.60 -12.01
CA THR A 138 5.27 20.30 -12.64
C THR A 138 3.77 19.94 -12.66
N GLU A 139 3.06 20.16 -11.56
CA GLU A 139 1.60 19.95 -11.47
C GLU A 139 0.83 20.79 -12.49
N LYS A 140 1.18 22.09 -12.61
CA LYS A 140 0.61 23.00 -13.61
C LYS A 140 0.92 22.53 -15.03
N MET A 141 2.15 22.10 -15.30
CA MET A 141 2.57 21.60 -16.62
C MET A 141 1.77 20.35 -17.02
N ILE A 142 1.67 19.36 -16.12
CA ILE A 142 0.89 18.13 -16.35
C ILE A 142 -0.58 18.49 -16.59
N THR A 143 -1.15 19.35 -15.75
CA THR A 143 -2.55 19.79 -15.88
C THR A 143 -2.79 20.46 -17.23
N ARG A 144 -1.90 21.35 -17.68
CA ARG A 144 -2.01 22.00 -18.99
C ARG A 144 -1.96 21.01 -20.14
N LYS A 145 -1.08 20.00 -20.07
CA LYS A 145 -1.02 18.94 -21.09
C LYS A 145 -2.29 18.08 -21.09
N LEU A 146 -2.82 17.73 -19.92
CA LEU A 146 -4.10 17.02 -19.81
C LEU A 146 -5.28 17.85 -20.34
N GLN A 147 -5.30 19.16 -20.11
CA GLN A 147 -6.31 20.05 -20.70
C GLN A 147 -6.25 20.07 -22.22
N ILE A 148 -5.04 20.11 -22.80
CA ILE A 148 -4.88 20.04 -24.26
C ILE A 148 -5.43 18.71 -24.79
N LEU A 149 -5.18 17.59 -24.11
CA LEU A 149 -5.72 16.29 -24.51
C LEU A 149 -7.25 16.23 -24.41
N LEU A 150 -7.82 16.86 -23.39
CA LEU A 150 -9.28 16.97 -23.22
C LEU A 150 -9.91 17.82 -24.33
N LEU A 151 -9.30 18.96 -24.67
CA LEU A 151 -9.79 19.86 -25.73
C LEU A 151 -9.80 19.17 -27.11
N HIS A 152 -8.82 18.33 -27.39
CA HIS A 152 -8.77 17.55 -28.64
C HIS A 152 -9.61 16.27 -28.61
N GLY A 153 -10.28 15.96 -27.50
CA GLY A 153 -11.15 14.79 -27.37
C GLY A 153 -10.40 13.45 -27.21
N TYR A 154 -9.10 13.45 -26.90
CA TYR A 154 -8.33 12.22 -26.68
C TYR A 154 -8.62 11.56 -25.32
N ILE A 155 -9.14 12.32 -24.36
CA ILE A 155 -9.52 11.84 -23.03
C ILE A 155 -10.92 12.35 -22.67
N ALA A 156 -11.69 11.53 -21.94
CA ALA A 156 -12.98 11.93 -21.41
C ALA A 156 -12.83 12.78 -20.12
N GLU A 157 -13.86 13.54 -19.76
CA GLU A 157 -13.84 14.39 -18.55
C GLU A 157 -13.62 13.58 -17.26
N ALA A 158 -14.22 12.38 -17.17
CA ALA A 158 -14.01 11.47 -16.05
C ALA A 158 -12.54 11.02 -15.93
N GLN A 159 -11.89 10.73 -17.07
CA GLN A 159 -10.47 10.38 -17.10
C GLN A 159 -9.60 11.58 -16.73
N TYR A 160 -9.92 12.77 -17.22
CA TYR A 160 -9.23 14.01 -16.83
C TYR A 160 -9.27 14.24 -15.31
N LYS A 161 -10.45 14.12 -14.69
CA LYS A 161 -10.60 14.27 -13.23
C LYS A 161 -9.78 13.24 -12.45
N ASN A 162 -9.69 12.01 -12.95
CA ASN A 162 -8.87 10.99 -12.32
C ASN A 162 -7.37 11.26 -12.48
N LEU A 163 -6.91 11.59 -13.69
CA LEU A 163 -5.50 11.80 -14.04
C LEU A 163 -4.91 13.08 -13.46
N LYS A 164 -5.75 14.10 -13.25
CA LYS A 164 -5.32 15.39 -12.71
C LYS A 164 -4.62 15.17 -11.35
N PRO A 165 -3.33 15.53 -11.23
CA PRO A 165 -2.67 15.52 -9.94
C PRO A 165 -3.31 16.54 -8.99
N LEU A 166 -3.43 16.18 -7.70
CA LEU A 166 -4.00 17.03 -6.66
C LEU A 166 -3.12 16.91 -5.40
N GLY A 167 -2.49 18.01 -4.99
CA GLY A 167 -1.85 18.12 -3.68
C GLY A 167 -0.69 17.14 -3.49
N THR A 168 0.24 17.11 -4.43
CA THR A 168 1.29 16.09 -4.41
C THR A 168 2.47 16.49 -3.52
N GLY A 169 2.83 15.61 -2.58
CA GLY A 169 4.01 15.76 -1.73
C GLY A 169 5.30 15.28 -2.41
N THR A 170 6.43 15.68 -1.83
CA THR A 170 7.76 15.22 -2.24
C THR A 170 7.87 13.70 -2.17
N LEU A 171 8.50 13.11 -3.19
CA LEU A 171 8.78 11.69 -3.24
C LEU A 171 9.58 11.25 -2.02
N GLN A 172 9.18 10.15 -1.39
CA GLN A 172 9.87 9.61 -0.23
C GLN A 172 10.76 8.45 -0.65
N MET A 173 12.03 8.52 -0.33
CA MET A 173 12.91 7.37 -0.45
C MET A 173 12.78 6.48 0.79
N ARG A 174 12.41 5.22 0.57
CA ARG A 174 12.35 4.17 1.60
C ARG A 174 13.48 3.18 1.35
N CYS A 175 13.80 2.36 2.34
CA CYS A 175 14.79 1.29 2.17
C CYS A 175 14.27 -0.06 2.60
N SER A 176 14.76 -1.08 1.90
CA SER A 176 14.71 -2.48 2.32
C SER A 176 16.13 -2.93 2.70
N SER A 177 16.24 -3.93 3.57
CA SER A 177 17.55 -4.47 3.98
C SER A 177 17.85 -5.77 3.25
N LYS A 178 19.03 -5.88 2.62
CA LYS A 178 19.49 -7.09 1.93
C LYS A 178 20.16 -8.05 2.92
N ILE A 179 19.35 -8.83 3.63
CA ILE A 179 19.83 -9.70 4.72
C ILE A 179 20.76 -10.83 4.25
N HIS A 180 20.74 -11.18 2.96
CA HIS A 180 21.59 -12.21 2.38
C HIS A 180 23.00 -11.73 2.01
N LYS A 181 23.33 -10.45 2.25
CA LYS A 181 24.66 -9.88 2.00
C LYS A 181 25.32 -9.50 3.33
N ALA A 182 26.65 -9.58 3.36
CA ALA A 182 27.43 -9.17 4.53
C ALA A 182 27.05 -7.75 4.97
N CYS A 183 26.94 -7.55 6.29
CA CYS A 183 26.51 -6.29 6.93
C CYS A 183 25.09 -5.80 6.60
N ALA A 184 24.28 -6.63 5.92
CA ALA A 184 22.89 -6.35 5.56
C ALA A 184 22.68 -4.92 5.01
N PRO A 185 23.22 -4.61 3.81
CA PRO A 185 23.18 -3.28 3.25
C PRO A 185 21.75 -2.84 2.94
N LEU A 186 21.49 -1.55 3.08
CA LEU A 186 20.22 -0.95 2.67
C LEU A 186 20.16 -0.86 1.14
N SER A 187 18.99 -1.13 0.59
CA SER A 187 18.67 -0.89 -0.81
C SER A 187 17.59 0.18 -0.91
N PRO A 188 17.92 1.37 -1.43
CA PRO A 188 16.97 2.46 -1.58
C PRO A 188 15.92 2.11 -2.62
N ILE A 189 14.69 2.47 -2.31
CA ILE A 189 13.49 2.32 -3.12
C ILE A 189 12.77 3.66 -3.07
N LEU A 190 12.67 4.31 -4.23
CA LEU A 190 11.90 5.54 -4.35
C LEU A 190 10.40 5.20 -4.34
N CYS A 191 9.67 5.73 -3.36
CA CYS A 191 8.23 5.54 -3.28
C CYS A 191 7.52 6.53 -4.20
N MET A 192 7.07 6.05 -5.36
CA MET A 192 6.30 6.84 -6.33
C MET A 192 4.79 6.86 -6.06
N GLN A 193 4.33 6.22 -4.97
CA GLN A 193 2.91 6.23 -4.60
C GLN A 193 2.43 7.66 -4.37
N ASN A 194 1.30 8.02 -4.97
CA ASN A 194 0.71 9.35 -4.94
C ASN A 194 1.63 10.47 -5.47
N SER A 195 2.60 10.13 -6.32
CA SER A 195 3.41 11.13 -7.03
C SER A 195 2.66 11.77 -8.18
N LEU A 196 3.13 12.96 -8.61
CA LEU A 196 2.55 13.74 -9.71
C LEU A 196 2.44 12.91 -10.99
N TYR A 197 3.40 12.00 -11.15
CA TYR A 197 3.56 11.16 -12.32
C TYR A 197 2.78 9.85 -12.22
N HIS A 198 2.39 9.40 -11.03
CA HIS A 198 1.94 8.02 -10.81
C HIS A 198 0.72 7.65 -11.67
N LYS A 199 -0.34 8.45 -11.61
CA LYS A 199 -1.59 8.17 -12.32
C LYS A 199 -1.42 8.28 -13.84
N VAL A 200 -0.72 9.31 -14.29
CA VAL A 200 -0.43 9.53 -15.71
C VAL A 200 0.44 8.40 -16.27
N ALA A 201 1.49 8.00 -15.55
CA ALA A 201 2.35 6.90 -15.96
C ALA A 201 1.59 5.58 -16.01
N ARG A 202 0.72 5.29 -15.02
CA ARG A 202 -0.12 4.08 -15.03
C ARG A 202 -1.03 4.06 -16.26
N TRP A 203 -1.71 5.17 -16.53
CA TRP A 203 -2.59 5.30 -17.70
C TRP A 203 -1.83 5.13 -19.02
N LEU A 204 -0.63 5.69 -19.15
CA LEU A 204 0.23 5.49 -20.31
C LEU A 204 0.64 4.01 -20.47
N VAL A 205 0.97 3.33 -19.37
CA VAL A 205 1.27 1.89 -19.39
C VAL A 205 0.07 1.09 -19.89
N ASP A 206 -1.15 1.43 -19.47
CA ASP A 206 -2.35 0.73 -19.92
C ASP A 206 -2.58 0.89 -21.44
N ILE A 207 -2.29 2.08 -22.00
CA ILE A 207 -2.33 2.33 -23.45
C ILE A 207 -1.23 1.53 -24.17
N LEU A 208 0.01 1.63 -23.68
CA LEU A 208 1.16 0.95 -24.28
C LEU A 208 1.03 -0.57 -24.20
N ASP A 209 0.38 -1.11 -23.17
CA ASP A 209 0.16 -2.55 -23.02
C ASP A 209 -0.77 -3.10 -24.10
N LEU A 210 -1.75 -2.31 -24.54
CA LEU A 210 -2.64 -2.66 -25.64
C LEU A 210 -1.85 -2.77 -26.96
N ILE A 211 -0.96 -1.80 -27.21
CA ILE A 211 -0.05 -1.80 -28.36
C ILE A 211 0.94 -2.98 -28.27
N ARG A 212 1.51 -3.21 -27.09
CA ARG A 212 2.42 -4.33 -26.83
C ARG A 212 1.77 -5.66 -27.17
N LYS A 213 0.52 -5.90 -26.74
CA LYS A 213 -0.22 -7.13 -27.04
C LYS A 213 -0.44 -7.32 -28.55
N ALA A 214 -0.76 -6.25 -29.27
CA ALA A 214 -0.93 -6.30 -30.72
C ALA A 214 0.39 -6.61 -31.47
N LEU A 215 1.52 -6.11 -30.96
CA LEU A 215 2.84 -6.31 -31.56
C LEU A 215 3.54 -7.59 -31.10
N THR A 216 3.18 -8.16 -29.96
CA THR A 216 3.75 -9.41 -29.41
C THR A 216 3.83 -10.56 -30.43
N PRO A 217 2.81 -10.84 -31.27
CA PRO A 217 2.90 -11.90 -32.29
C PRO A 217 3.91 -11.59 -33.42
N HIS A 218 4.29 -10.34 -33.61
CA HIS A 218 5.22 -9.89 -34.66
C HIS A 218 6.65 -9.65 -34.12
N CYS A 219 6.82 -9.70 -32.79
CA CYS A 219 8.12 -9.52 -32.15
C CYS A 219 8.80 -10.87 -31.91
N ILE A 220 9.96 -11.08 -32.54
CA ILE A 220 10.83 -12.22 -32.23
C ILE A 220 11.43 -11.99 -30.83
N LYS A 221 11.31 -12.98 -29.93
CA LYS A 221 12.05 -12.97 -28.66
C LYS A 221 13.54 -13.08 -28.99
N LEU A 222 14.25 -11.95 -28.88
CA LEU A 222 15.71 -11.95 -28.79
C LEU A 222 16.06 -12.45 -27.39
N PHE A 223 16.68 -13.62 -27.32
CA PHE A 223 17.22 -14.22 -26.10
C PHE A 223 18.52 -13.54 -25.69
#